data_AF-A0A2D4LSH7-F1
#
_entry.id   AF-A0A2D4LSH7-F1
#
_cell.length_a   1.000
_cell.length_b   1.000
_cell.length_c   1.000
_cell.angle_alpha   90.00
_cell.angle_beta   90.00
_cell.angle_gamma   90.00
#
_symmetry.space_group_name_H-M   'P 1'
#
loop_
_entity.id
_entity.type
_entity.pdbx_description
1 polymer ?
#
loop_
_entity_poly.entity_id
_entity_poly.type
_entity_poly.pdbx_seq_one_letter_code
_entity_poly.pdbx_strand_id
1 'polypeptide(L)'
;TWGFAAATCLDQLLLAFRSGPVPPSSRLLRNPRRGVRERRRRTASVSGSRAEIHQEEISFFRPLGEIGVDFAVKMKGCQNDNADGCTEAASKPTTNSFKADDLVINPSTTLKEKPDPNGLVFGTVFTDNMLFIEWSFTSGWDVPQIKPLENLSVHPAISALHYAVELFEGMKAYRGVDGKIRLFRPRLNMDRMLRSAARATLPGFDKEELLQCIQKLVEVEKEWVPYSTSASLYIRPTLIGTEPSLGVKKPSRAILYVILSPVGPYFSSGAFNPISLWADPKYVRAWKGGTGDCKLGGNYGSSIYAQREAMELGCQQVLWLYGDDHQITEVGTMNL
;
A
#
# COMPACT_ATOMS: atom_id res chain seq x y z
N THR A 1 -4.93 -8.32 -9.35
CA THR A 1 -3.55 -7.80 -9.37
C THR A 1 -3.40 -6.65 -8.35
N TRP A 2 -3.43 -6.95 -7.04
CA TRP A 2 -3.41 -6.03 -5.88
C TRP A 2 -2.45 -6.42 -4.73
N GLY A 3 -1.27 -5.82 -4.65
CA GLY A 3 -0.28 -6.22 -3.63
C GLY A 3 1.11 -5.68 -3.94
N PHE A 4 1.28 -4.36 -3.89
CA PHE A 4 2.60 -3.72 -4.05
C PHE A 4 3.07 -2.94 -2.81
N ALA A 5 2.52 -3.26 -1.64
CA ALA A 5 3.17 -2.90 -0.37
C ALA A 5 4.24 -3.95 0.05
N ALA A 6 4.26 -5.14 -0.58
CA ALA A 6 5.21 -6.22 -0.30
C ALA A 6 6.00 -6.73 -1.53
N ALA A 7 5.81 -6.14 -2.71
CA ALA A 7 6.46 -6.63 -3.93
C ALA A 7 7.72 -5.82 -4.29
N THR A 8 8.84 -6.19 -3.69
CA THR A 8 10.19 -5.97 -4.23
C THR A 8 10.93 -7.28 -4.52
N CYS A 9 10.25 -8.44 -4.49
CA CYS A 9 10.89 -9.75 -4.66
C CYS A 9 10.65 -10.39 -6.05
N LEU A 10 9.87 -9.78 -6.95
CA LEU A 10 9.48 -10.44 -8.21
C LEU A 10 10.43 -10.17 -9.40
N ASP A 11 11.41 -9.26 -9.30
CA ASP A 11 12.31 -8.93 -10.41
C ASP A 11 13.53 -9.88 -10.56
N GLN A 12 13.67 -10.92 -9.72
CA GLN A 12 14.77 -11.89 -9.83
C GLN A 12 14.37 -13.29 -10.35
N LEU A 13 13.10 -13.53 -10.68
CA LEU A 13 12.59 -14.90 -10.89
C LEU A 13 12.32 -15.30 -12.36
N LEU A 14 12.68 -14.48 -13.35
CA LEU A 14 12.40 -14.76 -14.77
C LEU A 14 13.58 -15.27 -15.62
N LEU A 15 14.64 -15.84 -15.02
CA LEU A 15 15.78 -16.37 -15.78
C LEU A 15 16.20 -17.82 -15.47
N ALA A 16 15.43 -18.58 -14.69
CA ALA A 16 15.84 -19.94 -14.30
C ALA A 16 14.73 -21.00 -14.43
N PHE A 17 14.06 -21.08 -15.59
CA PHE A 17 13.32 -22.30 -15.95
C PHE A 17 13.43 -22.57 -17.46
N ARG A 18 14.44 -23.33 -17.86
CA ARG A 18 14.36 -24.23 -19.01
C ARG A 18 14.99 -25.58 -18.67
N SER A 19 14.12 -26.59 -18.67
CA SER A 19 14.36 -28.01 -19.00
C SER A 19 15.36 -28.85 -18.18
N GLY A 20 14.84 -29.87 -17.49
CA GLY A 20 15.57 -31.06 -17.06
C GLY A 20 14.63 -32.10 -16.40
N PRO A 21 14.78 -33.42 -16.65
CA PRO A 21 13.68 -34.38 -16.51
C PRO A 21 13.57 -35.03 -15.11
N VAL A 22 12.36 -35.52 -14.80
CA VAL A 22 11.97 -36.24 -13.58
C VAL A 22 12.33 -37.73 -13.69
N PRO A 23 12.89 -38.37 -12.64
CA PRO A 23 12.92 -39.84 -12.53
C PRO A 23 11.92 -40.37 -11.48
N PRO A 24 11.52 -41.66 -11.58
CA PRO A 24 10.37 -42.19 -10.84
C PRO A 24 10.72 -42.82 -9.48
N SER A 25 9.68 -42.99 -8.67
CA SER A 25 9.67 -43.56 -7.32
C SER A 25 9.76 -45.09 -7.28
N SER A 26 10.45 -45.65 -6.28
CA SER A 26 10.06 -46.93 -5.65
C SER A 26 10.71 -47.22 -4.28
N ARG A 27 9.84 -47.41 -3.27
CA ARG A 27 9.83 -48.35 -2.11
C ARG A 27 11.11 -48.81 -1.36
N LEU A 28 10.98 -48.65 -0.04
CA LEU A 28 11.18 -49.60 1.10
C LEU A 28 12.59 -50.08 1.54
N LEU A 29 12.80 -49.82 2.85
CA LEU A 29 13.35 -50.68 3.91
C LEU A 29 14.87 -50.67 4.26
N ARG A 30 15.05 -50.53 5.59
CA ARG A 30 16.11 -51.00 6.50
C ARG A 30 17.32 -50.09 6.81
N ASN A 31 17.32 -49.66 8.06
CA ASN A 31 18.47 -49.33 8.91
C ASN A 31 19.38 -50.58 9.06
N PRO A 32 20.72 -50.46 9.19
CA PRO A 32 21.28 -50.15 10.51
C PRO A 32 22.64 -49.38 10.57
N ARG A 33 22.79 -48.63 11.67
CA ARG A 33 23.97 -48.43 12.54
C ARG A 33 25.39 -48.12 11.97
N ARG A 34 25.94 -47.05 12.59
CA ARG A 34 27.34 -46.77 13.00
C ARG A 34 28.37 -46.35 11.93
N GLY A 35 29.01 -45.21 12.19
CA GLY A 35 30.31 -44.86 11.62
C GLY A 35 30.66 -43.39 11.70
N VAL A 36 31.13 -42.92 12.86
CA VAL A 36 31.84 -41.64 12.99
C VAL A 36 33.17 -41.75 12.21
N ARG A 37 33.41 -40.84 11.25
CA ARG A 37 34.77 -40.53 10.81
C ARG A 37 34.88 -39.13 10.23
N GLU A 38 35.56 -38.31 11.01
CA GLU A 38 36.11 -37.01 10.69
C GLU A 38 37.26 -37.15 9.68
N ARG A 39 37.25 -36.37 8.59
CA ARG A 39 38.46 -36.12 7.77
C ARG A 39 38.45 -34.71 7.19
N ARG A 40 39.32 -33.87 7.77
CA ARG A 40 39.93 -32.71 7.12
C ARG A 40 40.70 -33.15 5.86
N ARG A 41 40.61 -32.41 4.75
CA ARG A 41 41.69 -31.55 4.21
C ARG A 41 41.46 -31.14 2.74
N ARG A 42 41.88 -29.89 2.48
CA ARG A 42 42.51 -29.32 1.26
C ARG A 42 41.62 -28.76 0.14
N THR A 43 41.53 -27.43 0.17
CA THR A 43 42.01 -26.49 -0.86
C THR A 43 42.28 -27.05 -2.26
N ALA A 44 41.60 -26.48 -3.26
CA ALA A 44 42.14 -26.24 -4.59
C ALA A 44 41.59 -24.91 -5.13
N SER A 45 42.51 -23.99 -5.41
CA SER A 45 42.33 -22.77 -6.18
C SER A 45 42.24 -23.10 -7.67
N VAL A 46 41.31 -22.48 -8.39
CA VAL A 46 41.39 -22.35 -9.86
C VAL A 46 40.98 -20.93 -10.24
N SER A 47 41.82 -20.34 -11.07
CA SER A 47 41.82 -19.02 -11.68
C SER A 47 41.08 -18.98 -13.02
N GLY A 48 40.74 -17.76 -13.45
CA GLY A 48 40.30 -17.43 -14.83
C GLY A 48 38.78 -17.53 -15.02
N SER A 49 38.09 -16.64 -15.71
CA SER A 49 38.48 -15.49 -16.55
C SER A 49 37.24 -14.61 -16.75
N ARG A 50 37.49 -13.33 -17.04
CA ARG A 50 36.51 -12.31 -17.43
C ARG A 50 35.70 -12.75 -18.66
N ALA A 51 34.38 -12.57 -18.60
CA ALA A 51 33.53 -12.48 -19.79
C ALA A 51 32.79 -11.13 -19.75
N GLU A 52 33.16 -10.25 -20.68
CA GLU A 52 32.41 -9.05 -21.05
C GLU A 52 31.11 -9.49 -21.73
N ILE A 53 29.99 -8.86 -21.36
CA ILE A 53 28.72 -9.04 -22.06
C ILE A 53 28.30 -7.69 -22.62
N HIS A 54 28.18 -7.67 -23.94
CA HIS A 54 27.75 -6.56 -24.76
C HIS A 54 26.30 -6.17 -24.48
N GLN A 55 26.08 -4.86 -24.51
CA GLN A 55 24.82 -4.16 -24.45
C GLN A 55 24.16 -4.21 -25.83
N GLU A 56 23.00 -4.86 -25.96
CA GLU A 56 22.11 -4.68 -27.12
C GLU A 56 20.85 -3.95 -26.68
N GLU A 57 20.69 -2.75 -27.22
CA GLU A 57 19.47 -1.95 -27.17
C GLU A 57 18.41 -2.59 -28.08
N ILE A 58 17.23 -2.86 -27.52
CA ILE A 58 16.02 -3.08 -28.34
C ILE A 58 14.93 -2.14 -27.83
N SER A 59 14.71 -1.11 -28.64
CA SER A 59 13.62 -0.16 -28.55
C SER A 59 12.40 -0.69 -29.30
N PHE A 60 11.25 -0.78 -28.62
CA PHE A 60 9.95 -0.88 -29.28
C PHE A 60 8.93 -0.01 -28.54
N PHE A 61 8.81 1.23 -29.02
CA PHE A 61 7.68 2.11 -28.76
C PHE A 61 6.61 1.86 -29.84
N ARG A 62 5.39 1.48 -29.44
CA ARG A 62 4.15 1.83 -30.17
C ARG A 62 3.02 2.10 -29.16
N PRO A 63 2.31 3.24 -29.28
CA PRO A 63 1.20 3.58 -28.40
C PRO A 63 -0.08 2.85 -28.84
N LEU A 64 -0.81 2.28 -27.89
CA LEU A 64 -2.19 1.83 -28.09
C LEU A 64 -3.13 2.95 -27.68
N GLY A 65 -4.01 3.30 -28.63
CA GLY A 65 -4.95 4.40 -28.55
C GLY A 65 -6.05 4.21 -27.51
N GLU A 66 -6.60 5.35 -27.13
CA GLU A 66 -7.74 5.54 -26.25
C GLU A 66 -8.98 4.85 -26.83
N ILE A 67 -9.60 3.97 -26.04
CA ILE A 67 -10.99 3.57 -26.25
C ILE A 67 -11.78 4.21 -25.11
N GLY A 68 -12.36 5.38 -25.39
CA GLY A 68 -13.36 6.02 -24.55
C GLY A 68 -14.67 5.23 -24.64
N VAL A 69 -15.23 4.88 -23.48
CA VAL A 69 -16.55 4.26 -23.39
C VAL A 69 -17.46 5.26 -22.67
N ASP A 70 -18.23 6.00 -23.45
CA ASP A 70 -19.29 6.89 -22.97
C ASP A 70 -20.46 6.06 -22.44
N PHE A 71 -20.75 6.19 -21.15
CA PHE A 71 -22.03 5.76 -20.57
C PHE A 71 -22.98 6.97 -20.53
N ALA A 72 -23.67 7.21 -21.65
CA ALA A 72 -24.81 8.12 -21.69
C ALA A 72 -26.08 7.37 -21.23
N VAL A 73 -26.55 7.66 -20.01
CA VAL A 73 -27.89 7.26 -19.55
C VAL A 73 -28.92 8.18 -20.18
N LYS A 74 -29.74 7.62 -21.06
CA LYS A 74 -30.83 8.28 -21.78
C LYS A 74 -32.06 8.39 -20.87
N MET A 75 -32.39 9.58 -20.38
CA MET A 75 -33.72 9.88 -19.84
C MET A 75 -34.51 10.71 -20.86
N LYS A 76 -35.71 10.22 -21.19
CA LYS A 76 -36.62 10.80 -22.17
C LYS A 76 -37.51 11.86 -21.50
N GLY A 77 -37.53 13.06 -22.09
CA GLY A 77 -38.75 13.83 -22.34
C GLY A 77 -39.21 14.83 -21.27
N CYS A 78 -39.03 16.12 -21.57
CA CYS A 78 -40.15 17.05 -21.71
C CYS A 78 -39.71 18.26 -22.55
N GLN A 79 -40.45 18.56 -23.62
CA GLN A 79 -40.24 19.72 -24.48
C GLN A 79 -40.71 21.00 -23.76
N ASN A 80 -39.93 22.08 -23.93
CA ASN A 80 -40.48 23.40 -24.20
C ASN A 80 -39.38 24.30 -24.76
N ASP A 81 -39.69 24.91 -25.89
CA ASP A 81 -38.86 25.85 -26.64
C ASP A 81 -38.72 27.17 -25.88
N ASN A 82 -37.51 27.71 -25.83
CA ASN A 82 -37.22 29.11 -26.16
C ASN A 82 -35.70 29.33 -26.17
N ALA A 83 -35.23 29.87 -27.29
CA ALA A 83 -33.86 30.26 -27.53
C ALA A 83 -33.61 31.64 -26.90
N ASP A 84 -32.53 31.77 -26.14
CA ASP A 84 -31.74 32.99 -26.08
C ASP A 84 -30.31 32.66 -25.64
N GLY A 85 -29.36 33.25 -26.34
CA GLY A 85 -27.95 32.89 -26.28
C GLY A 85 -27.25 33.34 -25.00
N CYS A 86 -26.43 32.45 -24.45
CA CYS A 86 -25.33 32.79 -23.56
C CYS A 86 -24.12 31.94 -23.96
N THR A 87 -23.10 32.59 -24.52
CA THR A 87 -21.77 32.02 -24.68
C THR A 87 -21.13 31.87 -23.29
N GLU A 88 -21.30 30.72 -22.66
CA GLU A 88 -20.54 30.34 -21.46
C GLU A 88 -19.11 30.00 -21.87
N ALA A 89 -18.18 30.88 -21.49
CA ALA A 89 -16.78 30.50 -21.38
C ALA A 89 -16.69 29.32 -20.41
N ALA A 90 -16.16 28.18 -20.89
CA ALA A 90 -15.92 27.01 -20.07
C ALA A 90 -14.96 27.36 -18.92
N SER A 91 -15.52 27.70 -17.76
CA SER A 91 -14.77 27.78 -16.52
C SER A 91 -14.28 26.38 -16.21
N LYS A 92 -12.95 26.23 -16.05
CA LYS A 92 -12.38 25.01 -15.51
C LYS A 92 -13.09 24.72 -14.19
N PRO A 93 -13.57 23.49 -13.93
CA PRO A 93 -14.18 23.17 -12.66
C PRO A 93 -13.14 23.42 -11.58
N THR A 94 -13.33 24.49 -10.81
CA THR A 94 -12.57 24.73 -9.58
C THR A 94 -12.88 23.56 -8.65
N THR A 95 -11.99 22.58 -8.63
CA THR A 95 -12.05 21.49 -7.67
C THR A 95 -12.02 22.07 -6.27
N ASN A 96 -13.10 21.90 -5.50
CA ASN A 96 -13.22 22.21 -4.06
C ASN A 96 -12.28 21.31 -3.24
N SER A 97 -10.97 21.37 -3.50
CA SER A 97 -9.91 20.61 -2.84
C SER A 97 -8.97 21.58 -2.15
N PHE A 98 -8.32 21.13 -1.08
CA PHE A 98 -7.14 21.82 -0.53
C PHE A 98 -6.04 21.93 -1.60
N LYS A 99 -5.16 22.93 -1.42
CA LYS A 99 -4.01 23.19 -2.29
C LYS A 99 -2.71 23.02 -1.54
N ALA A 100 -1.73 22.37 -2.17
CA ALA A 100 -0.40 22.19 -1.60
C ALA A 100 0.36 23.52 -1.48
N ASP A 101 0.03 24.51 -2.32
CA ASP A 101 0.59 25.87 -2.23
C ASP A 101 0.16 26.60 -0.95
N ASP A 102 -0.99 26.24 -0.37
CA ASP A 102 -1.49 26.81 0.88
C ASP A 102 -0.93 26.09 2.13
N LEU A 103 -0.07 25.07 1.95
CA LEU A 103 0.43 24.23 3.02
C LEU A 103 1.14 25.03 4.12
N VAL A 104 0.62 24.93 5.34
CA VAL A 104 1.24 25.52 6.53
C VAL A 104 2.17 24.48 7.17
N ILE A 105 3.44 24.84 7.39
CA ILE A 105 4.46 23.95 7.97
C ILE A 105 4.88 24.50 9.33
N ASN A 106 4.44 23.83 10.39
CA ASN A 106 4.76 24.14 11.79
C ASN A 106 5.45 22.91 12.40
N PRO A 107 6.74 22.66 12.12
CA PRO A 107 7.39 21.41 12.49
C PRO A 107 7.67 21.31 13.99
N SER A 108 7.86 20.09 14.49
CA SER A 108 8.26 19.82 15.87
C SER A 108 9.55 20.54 16.23
N THR A 109 9.56 21.22 17.37
CA THR A 109 10.76 21.82 17.96
C THR A 109 11.62 20.80 18.71
N THR A 110 11.05 19.64 19.03
CA THR A 110 11.74 18.51 19.68
C THR A 110 11.86 17.36 18.69
N LEU A 111 13.08 17.06 18.26
CA LEU A 111 13.36 15.99 17.30
C LEU A 111 13.72 14.70 18.05
N LYS A 112 13.10 13.59 17.66
CA LYS A 112 13.45 12.27 18.17
C LYS A 112 14.74 11.76 17.54
N GLU A 113 15.44 10.93 18.29
CA GLU A 113 16.56 10.13 17.78
C GLU A 113 16.07 9.15 16.71
N LYS A 114 16.84 9.00 15.64
CA LYS A 114 16.48 8.11 14.53
C LYS A 114 16.90 6.70 14.92
N PRO A 115 16.02 5.70 14.81
CA PRO A 115 16.33 4.32 15.18
C PRO A 115 17.42 3.71 14.26
N ASP A 116 18.12 2.69 14.77
CA ASP A 116 19.01 1.87 13.94
C ASP A 116 18.21 1.16 12.84
N PRO A 117 18.56 1.34 11.55
CA PRO A 117 17.91 0.67 10.44
C PRO A 117 17.89 -0.87 10.51
N ASN A 118 18.82 -1.50 11.23
CA ASN A 118 18.95 -2.97 11.29
C ASN A 118 17.95 -3.66 12.22
N GLY A 119 17.26 -2.90 13.09
CA GLY A 119 16.34 -3.44 14.11
C GLY A 119 14.88 -2.98 13.94
N LEU A 120 14.54 -2.39 12.79
CA LEU A 120 13.23 -1.76 12.57
C LEU A 120 12.10 -2.79 12.50
N VAL A 121 11.16 -2.69 13.44
CA VAL A 121 9.87 -3.41 13.40
C VAL A 121 8.86 -2.57 12.63
N PHE A 122 8.10 -3.21 11.74
CA PHE A 122 7.13 -2.52 10.89
C PHE A 122 6.06 -1.78 11.71
N GLY A 123 5.93 -0.47 11.49
CA GLY A 123 4.80 0.32 12.00
C GLY A 123 4.80 0.62 13.50
N THR A 124 5.95 0.48 14.19
CA THR A 124 6.06 0.73 15.64
C THR A 124 6.74 2.06 15.98
N VAL A 125 7.61 2.56 15.10
CA VAL A 125 8.29 3.85 15.24
C VAL A 125 7.71 4.83 14.24
N PHE A 126 7.50 6.08 14.65
CA PHE A 126 6.94 7.14 13.80
C PHE A 126 7.83 8.38 13.80
N THR A 127 7.77 9.14 12.71
CA THR A 127 8.57 10.36 12.48
C THR A 127 8.12 11.56 13.33
N ASP A 128 8.84 12.68 13.25
CA ASP A 128 8.61 13.84 14.13
C ASP A 128 7.29 14.57 13.83
N ASN A 129 6.90 14.63 12.56
CA ASN A 129 5.72 15.35 12.07
C ASN A 129 4.73 14.44 11.31
N MET A 130 3.52 14.96 11.11
CA MET A 130 2.44 14.38 10.32
C MET A 130 1.79 15.43 9.42
N LEU A 131 1.18 15.01 8.31
CA LEU A 131 0.25 15.85 7.53
C LEU A 131 -1.16 15.71 8.13
N PHE A 132 -1.90 16.80 8.20
CA PHE A 132 -3.25 16.85 8.74
C PHE A 132 -4.12 17.85 7.96
N ILE A 133 -5.32 17.44 7.58
CA ILE A 133 -6.29 18.25 6.83
C ILE A 133 -7.70 17.88 7.31
N GLU A 134 -8.46 18.87 7.75
CA GLU A 134 -9.87 18.68 8.08
C GLU A 134 -10.76 18.93 6.87
N TRP A 135 -11.96 18.34 6.90
CA TRP A 135 -13.01 18.60 5.94
C TRP A 135 -14.35 18.71 6.65
N SER A 136 -15.18 19.65 6.20
CA SER A 136 -16.60 19.69 6.53
C SER A 136 -17.46 19.87 5.29
N PHE A 137 -18.70 19.39 5.34
CA PHE A 137 -19.66 19.57 4.26
C PHE A 137 -19.96 21.06 4.01
N THR A 138 -19.88 21.90 5.05
CA THR A 138 -20.19 23.33 4.98
C THR A 138 -19.05 24.20 4.47
N SER A 139 -17.79 23.89 4.82
CA SER A 139 -16.61 24.68 4.45
C SER A 139 -15.75 24.05 3.36
N GLY A 140 -15.94 22.77 3.07
CA GLY A 140 -15.03 22.01 2.21
C GLY A 140 -13.78 21.58 2.97
N TRP A 141 -12.67 21.49 2.24
CA TRP A 141 -11.36 21.14 2.82
C TRP A 141 -10.72 22.37 3.44
N ASP A 142 -10.19 22.21 4.64
CA ASP A 142 -9.38 23.24 5.29
C ASP A 142 -7.95 23.24 4.73
N VAL A 143 -7.18 24.25 5.13
CA VAL A 143 -5.78 24.42 4.75
C VAL A 143 -4.96 23.22 5.25
N PRO A 144 -4.11 22.59 4.41
CA PRO A 144 -3.32 21.46 4.83
C PRO A 144 -2.20 21.89 5.78
N GLN A 145 -1.87 21.04 6.74
CA GLN A 145 -0.88 21.34 7.78
C GLN A 145 0.14 20.22 7.94
N ILE A 146 1.43 20.54 7.88
CA ILE A 146 2.48 19.69 8.46
C ILE A 146 2.73 20.19 9.89
N LYS A 147 2.47 19.33 10.86
CA LYS A 147 2.56 19.65 12.30
C LYS A 147 3.20 18.50 13.09
N PRO A 148 3.59 18.70 14.36
CA PRO A 148 4.18 17.62 15.16
C PRO A 148 3.24 16.42 15.23
N LEU A 149 3.80 15.21 15.25
CA LEU A 149 3.02 13.99 15.44
C LEU A 149 2.32 14.02 16.79
N GLU A 150 1.00 13.91 16.78
CA GLU A 150 0.17 13.98 17.98
C GLU A 150 -1.02 13.01 17.93
N ASN A 151 -1.66 12.81 19.08
CA ASN A 151 -2.90 12.03 19.14
C ASN A 151 -4.04 12.80 18.46
N LEU A 152 -4.95 12.07 17.81
CA LEU A 152 -6.17 12.65 17.26
C LEU A 152 -7.17 12.92 18.38
N SER A 153 -7.56 14.18 18.57
CA SER A 153 -8.67 14.57 19.46
C SER A 153 -9.98 14.52 18.67
N VAL A 154 -10.80 13.50 18.91
CA VAL A 154 -12.05 13.26 18.17
C VAL A 154 -13.21 13.03 19.12
N HIS A 155 -14.42 13.36 18.67
CA HIS A 155 -15.64 13.02 19.39
C HIS A 155 -15.78 11.48 19.51
N PRO A 156 -16.22 10.92 20.64
CA PRO A 156 -16.31 9.46 20.80
C PRO A 156 -17.35 8.79 19.88
N ALA A 157 -18.31 9.56 19.36
CA ALA A 157 -19.34 9.08 18.43
C ALA A 157 -18.96 9.20 16.94
N ILE A 158 -17.68 9.39 16.59
CA ILE A 158 -17.31 9.51 15.18
C ILE A 158 -17.60 8.25 14.36
N SER A 159 -18.13 8.42 13.15
CA SER A 159 -18.48 7.31 12.25
C SER A 159 -17.35 6.30 11.99
N ALA A 160 -16.08 6.70 12.02
CA ALA A 160 -14.96 5.78 11.84
C ALA A 160 -14.88 4.73 12.97
N LEU A 161 -15.12 5.12 14.22
CA LEU A 161 -15.05 4.21 15.37
C LEU A 161 -16.25 3.25 15.46
N HIS A 162 -17.40 3.64 14.92
CA HIS A 162 -18.64 2.87 15.05
C HIS A 162 -18.98 2.05 13.81
N TYR A 163 -18.68 2.58 12.62
CA TYR A 163 -19.12 2.01 11.34
C TYR A 163 -17.99 1.82 10.32
N ALA A 164 -16.73 1.93 10.76
CA ALA A 164 -15.55 1.77 9.91
C ALA A 164 -15.60 2.64 8.64
N VAL A 165 -16.12 3.87 8.77
CA VAL A 165 -16.06 4.89 7.71
C VAL A 165 -14.63 5.42 7.61
N GLU A 166 -13.75 4.59 7.07
CA GLU A 166 -12.31 4.81 7.03
C GLU A 166 -11.63 4.02 5.92
N LEU A 167 -10.56 4.62 5.40
CA LEU A 167 -9.68 4.01 4.41
C LEU A 167 -8.24 4.43 4.65
N PHE A 168 -7.31 3.69 4.07
CA PHE A 168 -5.90 4.01 4.16
C PHE A 168 -5.15 3.65 2.88
N GLU A 169 -3.92 4.15 2.78
CA GLU A 169 -2.97 3.79 1.75
C GLU A 169 -1.64 3.27 2.32
N GLY A 170 -0.84 2.71 1.42
CA GLY A 170 0.47 2.18 1.77
C GLY A 170 1.45 2.30 0.62
N MET A 171 2.44 3.17 0.81
CA MET A 171 3.55 3.35 -0.14
C MET A 171 4.84 3.65 0.62
N LYS A 172 5.95 3.78 -0.10
CA LYS A 172 7.28 3.92 0.49
C LYS A 172 8.11 5.00 -0.21
N ALA A 173 8.92 5.68 0.59
CA ALA A 173 10.06 6.47 0.13
C ALA A 173 11.36 5.69 0.36
N TYR A 174 12.25 5.73 -0.63
CA TYR A 174 13.52 5.01 -0.62
C TYR A 174 14.67 5.99 -0.82
N ARG A 175 15.73 5.84 -0.04
CA ARG A 175 17.00 6.51 -0.29
C ARG A 175 17.81 5.67 -1.28
N GLY A 176 18.05 6.23 -2.45
CA GLY A 176 18.84 5.56 -3.49
C GLY A 176 20.32 5.50 -3.14
N VAL A 177 21.07 4.69 -3.88
CA VAL A 177 22.53 4.59 -3.79
C VAL A 177 23.25 5.91 -4.09
N ASP A 178 22.57 6.83 -4.79
CA ASP A 178 23.01 8.19 -5.09
C ASP A 178 22.58 9.22 -4.01
N GLY A 179 22.06 8.75 -2.88
CA GLY A 179 21.57 9.57 -1.77
C GLY A 179 20.21 10.26 -2.02
N LYS A 180 19.65 10.20 -3.24
CA LYS A 180 18.38 10.85 -3.57
C LYS A 180 17.19 10.03 -3.08
N ILE A 181 16.19 10.71 -2.52
CA ILE A 181 14.95 10.08 -2.04
C ILE A 181 13.95 9.98 -3.19
N ARG A 182 13.29 8.82 -3.31
CA ARG A 182 12.32 8.53 -4.39
C ARG A 182 11.07 7.88 -3.84
N LEU A 183 9.92 8.25 -4.40
CA LEU A 183 8.65 7.55 -4.22
C LEU A 183 8.45 6.56 -5.37
N PHE A 184 7.95 5.36 -5.06
CA PHE A 184 7.66 4.36 -6.09
C PHE A 184 6.19 4.40 -6.51
N ARG A 185 5.94 4.77 -7.78
CA ARG A 185 4.60 4.83 -8.42
C ARG A 185 3.51 5.48 -7.54
N PRO A 186 3.75 6.64 -6.90
CA PRO A 186 2.84 7.18 -5.88
C PRO A 186 1.46 7.54 -6.45
N ARG A 187 1.37 7.93 -7.73
CA ARG A 187 0.10 8.26 -8.40
C ARG A 187 -0.92 7.12 -8.38
N LEU A 188 -0.47 5.87 -8.49
CA LEU A 188 -1.38 4.71 -8.40
C LEU A 188 -2.00 4.54 -7.02
N ASN A 189 -1.29 4.95 -5.97
CA ASN A 189 -1.84 4.97 -4.61
C ASN A 189 -2.87 6.09 -4.48
N MET A 190 -2.63 7.26 -5.07
CA MET A 190 -3.62 8.35 -5.09
C MET A 190 -4.90 7.94 -5.86
N ASP A 191 -4.74 7.26 -7.01
CA ASP A 191 -5.88 6.72 -7.77
C ASP A 191 -6.71 5.73 -6.94
N ARG A 192 -6.03 4.82 -6.22
CA ARG A 192 -6.70 3.82 -5.37
C ARG A 192 -7.34 4.45 -4.13
N MET A 193 -6.70 5.45 -3.52
CA MET A 193 -7.24 6.20 -2.40
C MET A 193 -8.53 6.93 -2.80
N LEU A 194 -8.53 7.59 -3.97
CA LEU A 194 -9.71 8.31 -4.46
C LEU A 194 -10.88 7.36 -4.78
N ARG A 195 -10.61 6.20 -5.41
CA ARG A 195 -11.64 5.16 -5.61
C ARG A 195 -12.20 4.63 -4.28
N SER A 196 -11.33 4.40 -3.31
CA SER A 196 -11.74 3.95 -1.97
C SER A 196 -12.57 5.02 -1.25
N ALA A 197 -12.22 6.30 -1.39
CA ALA A 197 -12.95 7.42 -0.81
C ALA A 197 -14.37 7.52 -1.38
N ALA A 198 -14.51 7.38 -2.70
CA ALA A 198 -15.80 7.33 -3.36
C ALA A 198 -16.64 6.15 -2.85
N ARG A 199 -16.06 4.94 -2.75
CA ARG A 199 -16.76 3.75 -2.24
C ARG A 199 -17.20 3.90 -0.79
N ALA A 200 -16.41 4.59 0.03
CA ALA A 200 -16.71 4.87 1.44
C ALA A 200 -17.60 6.11 1.66
N THR A 201 -18.01 6.80 0.58
CA THR A 201 -18.77 8.07 0.62
C THR A 201 -18.06 9.23 1.34
N LEU A 202 -16.73 9.12 1.48
CA LEU A 202 -15.86 10.16 2.03
C LEU A 202 -15.63 11.28 1.00
N PRO A 203 -15.20 12.49 1.43
CA PRO A 203 -14.94 13.58 0.50
C PRO A 203 -13.82 13.23 -0.49
N GLY A 204 -14.04 13.55 -1.76
CA GLY A 204 -13.01 13.51 -2.78
C GLY A 204 -12.00 14.66 -2.61
N PHE A 205 -10.83 14.52 -3.21
CA PHE A 205 -9.75 15.49 -3.19
C PHE A 205 -8.95 15.41 -4.49
N ASP A 206 -8.15 16.43 -4.78
CA ASP A 206 -7.21 16.42 -5.89
C ASP A 206 -6.00 15.54 -5.56
N LYS A 207 -5.73 14.55 -6.42
CA LYS A 207 -4.68 13.55 -6.24
C LYS A 207 -3.28 14.16 -6.30
N GLU A 208 -3.06 15.16 -7.16
CA GLU A 208 -1.74 15.76 -7.30
C GLU A 208 -1.46 16.72 -6.13
N GLU A 209 -2.48 17.42 -5.62
CA GLU A 209 -2.35 18.26 -4.41
C GLU A 209 -1.97 17.41 -3.19
N LEU A 210 -2.66 16.29 -2.96
CA LEU A 210 -2.28 15.37 -1.86
C LEU A 210 -0.87 14.82 -2.04
N LEU A 211 -0.50 14.45 -3.27
CA LEU A 211 0.83 13.94 -3.56
C LEU A 211 1.91 14.99 -3.27
N GLN A 212 1.69 16.24 -3.62
CA GLN A 212 2.62 17.34 -3.32
C GLN A 212 2.73 17.58 -1.81
N CYS A 213 1.63 17.57 -1.06
CA CYS A 213 1.66 17.64 0.41
C CYS A 213 2.46 16.47 1.03
N ILE A 214 2.29 15.25 0.52
CA ILE A 214 3.07 14.08 0.97
C ILE A 214 4.56 14.24 0.64
N GLN A 215 4.89 14.75 -0.55
CA GLN A 215 6.28 15.03 -0.92
C GLN A 215 6.91 16.06 0.02
N LYS A 216 6.17 17.12 0.38
CA LYS A 216 6.61 18.12 1.36
C LYS A 216 6.80 17.52 2.76
N LEU A 217 5.91 16.65 3.20
CA LEU A 217 6.08 15.94 4.47
C LEU A 217 7.34 15.07 4.46
N VAL A 218 7.58 14.31 3.39
CA VAL A 218 8.80 13.49 3.24
C VAL A 218 10.06 14.36 3.14
N GLU A 219 9.97 15.56 2.56
CA GLU A 219 11.08 16.53 2.51
C GLU A 219 11.44 17.04 3.92
N VAL A 220 10.43 17.39 4.72
CA VAL A 220 10.61 17.77 6.14
C VAL A 220 11.21 16.60 6.95
N GLU A 221 10.75 15.38 6.70
CA GLU A 221 11.16 14.17 7.41
C GLU A 221 12.30 13.40 6.71
N LYS A 222 13.04 14.02 5.79
CA LYS A 222 13.98 13.32 4.90
C LYS A 222 15.05 12.49 5.63
N GLU A 223 15.46 12.92 6.82
CA GLU A 223 16.45 12.22 7.65
C GLU A 223 15.91 10.92 8.26
N TRP A 224 14.59 10.76 8.32
CA TRP A 224 13.95 9.50 8.70
C TRP A 224 13.91 8.48 7.57
N VAL A 225 14.17 8.88 6.32
CA VAL A 225 14.36 7.91 5.23
C VAL A 225 15.68 7.18 5.48
N PRO A 226 15.65 5.87 5.84
CA PRO A 226 16.80 5.19 6.39
C PRO A 226 18.02 5.28 5.48
N TYR A 227 19.20 5.46 6.09
CA TYR A 227 20.49 5.37 5.43
C TYR A 227 20.87 3.89 5.21
N SER A 228 20.02 3.17 4.47
CA SER A 228 20.17 1.76 4.18
C SER A 228 19.48 1.41 2.87
N THR A 229 20.10 0.55 2.07
CA THR A 229 19.51 0.02 0.83
C THR A 229 18.51 -1.12 1.07
N SER A 230 18.39 -1.62 2.31
CA SER A 230 17.45 -2.68 2.70
C SER A 230 16.24 -2.19 3.49
N ALA A 231 16.22 -0.89 3.84
CA ALA A 231 15.15 -0.26 4.61
C ALA A 231 14.49 0.89 3.82
N SER A 232 13.33 1.35 4.29
CA SER A 232 12.54 2.38 3.61
C SER A 232 11.73 3.18 4.62
N LEU A 233 11.20 4.34 4.20
CA LEU A 233 10.21 5.07 4.98
C LEU A 233 8.82 4.73 4.46
N TYR A 234 8.03 4.04 5.27
CA TYR A 234 6.64 3.72 4.95
C TYR A 234 5.75 4.95 5.17
N ILE A 235 4.87 5.22 4.22
CA ILE A 235 3.95 6.35 4.17
C ILE A 235 2.53 5.80 4.33
N ARG A 236 1.81 6.30 5.34
CA ARG A 236 0.44 5.89 5.68
C ARG A 236 -0.52 7.06 5.56
N PRO A 237 -1.03 7.38 4.35
CA PRO A 237 -2.20 8.23 4.21
C PRO A 237 -3.43 7.53 4.76
N THR A 238 -4.27 8.26 5.47
CA THR A 238 -5.48 7.76 6.10
C THR A 238 -6.58 8.81 6.00
N LEU A 239 -7.80 8.40 5.67
CA LEU A 239 -8.97 9.27 5.60
C LEU A 239 -10.11 8.63 6.39
N ILE A 240 -10.61 9.36 7.38
CA ILE A 240 -11.63 8.90 8.33
C ILE A 240 -12.83 9.84 8.37
N GLY A 241 -14.03 9.28 8.50
CA GLY A 241 -15.27 10.03 8.74
C GLY A 241 -15.39 10.42 10.21
N THR A 242 -15.53 11.71 10.49
CA THR A 242 -15.60 12.28 11.84
C THR A 242 -16.99 12.85 12.18
N GLU A 243 -18.03 12.28 11.59
CA GLU A 243 -19.43 12.61 11.89
C GLU A 243 -19.76 12.36 13.37
N PRO A 244 -20.10 13.38 14.19
CA PRO A 244 -20.31 13.21 15.62
C PRO A 244 -21.75 12.74 15.94
N SER A 245 -22.22 11.70 15.26
CA SER A 245 -23.56 11.14 15.46
C SER A 245 -23.58 9.63 15.19
N LEU A 246 -24.45 8.91 15.90
CA LEU A 246 -24.67 7.47 15.72
C LEU A 246 -25.64 7.13 14.56
N GLY A 247 -26.01 8.11 13.75
CA GLY A 247 -26.78 7.84 12.54
C GLY A 247 -25.88 7.20 11.49
N VAL A 248 -26.31 6.07 10.91
CA VAL A 248 -25.59 5.45 9.78
C VAL A 248 -25.91 6.24 8.51
N LYS A 249 -25.04 7.17 8.15
CA LYS A 249 -25.20 8.08 7.01
C LYS A 249 -23.83 8.50 6.46
N LYS A 250 -23.85 9.13 5.28
CA LYS A 250 -22.68 9.81 4.72
C LYS A 250 -22.13 10.83 5.73
N PRO A 251 -20.83 10.82 6.04
CA PRO A 251 -20.28 11.76 7.02
C PRO A 251 -20.30 13.19 6.47
N SER A 252 -20.64 14.15 7.33
CA SER A 252 -20.56 15.60 7.04
C SER A 252 -19.24 16.21 7.51
N ARG A 253 -18.38 15.42 8.16
CA ARG A 253 -17.03 15.80 8.60
C ARG A 253 -16.05 14.67 8.34
N ALA A 254 -14.81 14.99 8.01
CA ALA A 254 -13.76 14.00 7.82
C ALA A 254 -12.39 14.59 8.20
N ILE A 255 -11.43 13.70 8.42
CA ILE A 255 -10.01 14.06 8.59
C ILE A 255 -9.18 13.22 7.64
N LEU A 256 -8.32 13.88 6.86
CA LEU A 256 -7.23 13.26 6.12
C LEU A 256 -5.93 13.51 6.87
N TYR A 257 -5.17 12.46 7.16
CA TYR A 257 -3.84 12.61 7.75
C TYR A 257 -2.82 11.64 7.13
N VAL A 258 -1.54 11.96 7.27
CA VAL A 258 -0.43 11.10 6.82
C VAL A 258 0.60 11.00 7.91
N ILE A 259 0.90 9.76 8.30
CA ILE A 259 2.01 9.44 9.22
C ILE A 259 3.08 8.64 8.49
N LEU A 260 4.32 8.77 8.96
CA LEU A 260 5.48 8.12 8.38
C LEU A 260 6.14 7.21 9.42
N SER A 261 6.66 6.08 8.98
CA SER A 261 7.29 5.07 9.84
C SER A 261 8.49 4.44 9.14
N PRO A 262 9.72 4.52 9.68
CA PRO A 262 10.85 3.80 9.11
C PRO A 262 10.64 2.30 9.28
N VAL A 263 10.87 1.54 8.21
CA VAL A 263 10.66 0.08 8.20
C VAL A 263 11.86 -0.63 7.59
N GLY A 264 12.27 -1.73 8.26
CA GLY A 264 13.36 -2.59 7.82
C GLY A 264 12.93 -3.59 6.75
N PRO A 265 13.85 -4.49 6.35
CA PRO A 265 13.51 -5.59 5.46
C PRO A 265 12.54 -6.55 6.15
N TYR A 266 11.64 -7.13 5.36
CA TYR A 266 10.76 -8.22 5.85
C TYR A 266 11.56 -9.50 6.18
N PHE A 267 12.75 -9.65 5.58
CA PHE A 267 13.65 -10.79 5.73
C PHE A 267 14.99 -10.32 6.29
N SER A 268 15.27 -10.61 7.56
CA SER A 268 16.42 -10.09 8.31
C SER A 268 17.78 -10.71 7.92
N SER A 269 17.79 -11.88 7.25
CA SER A 269 19.02 -12.64 6.97
C SER A 269 19.56 -12.48 5.55
N GLY A 270 18.94 -11.64 4.70
CA GLY A 270 19.30 -11.53 3.27
C GLY A 270 18.95 -12.75 2.42
N ALA A 271 18.55 -13.86 3.06
CA ALA A 271 17.92 -15.01 2.43
C ALA A 271 16.40 -14.90 2.53
N PHE A 272 15.69 -15.36 1.50
CA PHE A 272 14.24 -15.49 1.52
C PHE A 272 13.83 -16.40 2.69
N ASN A 273 12.99 -15.91 3.59
CA ASN A 273 12.42 -16.73 4.66
C ASN A 273 11.02 -17.20 4.23
N PRO A 274 10.86 -18.46 3.79
CA PRO A 274 9.57 -18.94 3.33
C PRO A 274 8.55 -18.91 4.47
N ILE A 275 7.30 -18.63 4.11
CA ILE A 275 6.18 -18.62 5.06
C ILE A 275 5.29 -19.83 4.84
N SER A 276 4.81 -20.40 5.94
CA SER A 276 3.74 -21.40 5.97
C SER A 276 2.39 -20.69 5.93
N LEU A 277 1.50 -21.21 5.09
CA LEU A 277 0.17 -20.64 4.86
C LEU A 277 -0.91 -21.56 5.43
N TRP A 278 -1.87 -20.95 6.14
CA TRP A 278 -3.04 -21.65 6.64
C TRP A 278 -4.24 -21.40 5.72
N ALA A 279 -4.82 -22.47 5.18
CA ALA A 279 -5.90 -22.43 4.22
C ALA A 279 -7.15 -23.12 4.79
N ASP A 280 -8.11 -22.32 5.25
CA ASP A 280 -9.39 -22.82 5.79
C ASP A 280 -10.55 -22.13 5.05
N PRO A 281 -11.37 -22.86 4.28
CA PRO A 281 -12.47 -22.29 3.50
C PRO A 281 -13.61 -21.73 4.36
N LYS A 282 -13.59 -21.97 5.68
CA LYS A 282 -14.54 -21.35 6.63
C LYS A 282 -14.47 -19.82 6.61
N TYR A 283 -13.31 -19.23 6.32
CA TYR A 283 -13.11 -17.79 6.34
C TYR A 283 -12.99 -17.22 4.94
N VAL A 284 -13.83 -16.22 4.64
CA VAL A 284 -13.84 -15.53 3.36
C VAL A 284 -13.38 -14.09 3.56
N ARG A 285 -12.28 -13.70 2.90
CA ARG A 285 -11.71 -12.34 2.98
C ARG A 285 -12.65 -11.28 2.39
N ALA A 286 -13.22 -11.60 1.24
CA ALA A 286 -14.03 -10.71 0.42
C ALA A 286 -14.94 -11.53 -0.50
N TRP A 287 -16.02 -10.92 -0.98
CA TRP A 287 -17.00 -11.56 -1.87
C TRP A 287 -17.42 -10.61 -3.00
N LYS A 288 -17.98 -11.17 -4.07
CA LYS A 288 -18.55 -10.38 -5.18
C LYS A 288 -19.66 -9.45 -4.67
N GLY A 289 -19.59 -8.18 -5.04
CA GLY A 289 -20.48 -7.13 -4.51
C GLY A 289 -19.99 -6.49 -3.20
N GLY A 290 -19.02 -7.09 -2.52
CA GLY A 290 -18.35 -6.53 -1.35
C GLY A 290 -17.37 -5.40 -1.69
N THR A 291 -16.47 -5.10 -0.75
CA THR A 291 -15.51 -3.99 -0.80
C THR A 291 -14.05 -4.42 -0.89
N GLY A 292 -13.78 -5.71 -1.17
CA GLY A 292 -12.44 -6.29 -1.10
C GLY A 292 -11.41 -5.74 -2.09
N ASP A 293 -11.86 -5.01 -3.10
CA ASP A 293 -11.07 -4.30 -4.12
C ASP A 293 -10.71 -2.85 -3.72
N CYS A 294 -11.25 -2.37 -2.60
CA CYS A 294 -10.96 -1.07 -2.00
C CYS A 294 -10.13 -1.24 -0.73
N LYS A 295 -9.33 -0.23 -0.36
CA LYS A 295 -8.45 -0.29 0.81
C LYS A 295 -9.13 0.30 2.06
N LEU A 296 -10.28 -0.27 2.40
CA LEU A 296 -11.13 0.14 3.53
C LEU A 296 -10.75 -0.59 4.81
N GLY A 297 -10.82 0.07 5.96
CA GLY A 297 -10.48 -0.52 7.27
C GLY A 297 -11.31 -1.77 7.58
N GLY A 298 -12.61 -1.75 7.23
CA GLY A 298 -13.54 -2.86 7.45
C GLY A 298 -13.14 -4.19 6.80
N ASN A 299 -12.32 -4.18 5.74
CA ASN A 299 -11.82 -5.41 5.10
C ASN A 299 -10.74 -6.12 5.93
N TYR A 300 -10.12 -5.42 6.89
CA TYR A 300 -8.98 -5.93 7.66
C TYR A 300 -9.39 -6.36 9.07
N GLY A 301 -10.34 -5.67 9.72
CA GLY A 301 -10.78 -6.04 11.07
C GLY A 301 -11.28 -7.49 11.19
N SER A 302 -12.04 -7.97 10.20
CA SER A 302 -12.55 -9.35 10.15
C SER A 302 -11.45 -10.40 9.94
N SER A 303 -10.27 -10.00 9.44
CA SER A 303 -9.16 -10.92 9.16
C SER A 303 -8.36 -11.34 10.38
N ILE A 304 -8.41 -10.55 11.46
CA ILE A 304 -7.56 -10.73 12.65
C ILE A 304 -7.80 -12.08 13.33
N TYR A 305 -9.06 -12.55 13.37
CA TYR A 305 -9.39 -13.83 13.97
C TYR A 305 -8.76 -15.01 13.23
N ALA A 306 -8.88 -15.04 11.89
CA ALA A 306 -8.26 -16.07 11.06
C ALA A 306 -6.73 -16.02 11.13
N GLN A 307 -6.14 -14.82 11.19
CA GLN A 307 -4.69 -14.67 11.38
C GLN A 307 -4.24 -15.21 12.74
N ARG A 308 -5.01 -15.00 13.82
CA ARG A 308 -4.73 -15.59 15.14
C ARG A 308 -4.74 -17.11 15.08
N GLU A 309 -5.77 -17.71 14.47
CA GLU A 309 -5.85 -19.17 14.33
C GLU A 309 -4.69 -19.73 13.48
N ALA A 310 -4.32 -19.05 12.39
CA ALA A 310 -3.15 -19.42 11.60
C ALA A 310 -1.87 -19.47 12.46
N MET A 311 -1.66 -18.47 13.33
CA MET A 311 -0.52 -18.44 14.25
C MET A 311 -0.57 -19.56 15.30
N GLU A 312 -1.75 -19.84 15.87
CA GLU A 312 -1.96 -20.95 16.81
C GLU A 312 -1.64 -22.32 16.16
N LEU A 313 -1.77 -22.43 14.84
CA LEU A 313 -1.42 -23.61 14.03
C LEU A 313 0.00 -23.56 13.43
N GLY A 314 0.84 -22.62 13.85
CA GLY A 314 2.24 -22.51 13.41
C GLY A 314 2.45 -21.93 12.01
N CYS A 315 1.41 -21.35 11.42
CA CYS A 315 1.48 -20.66 10.12
C CYS A 315 1.69 -19.15 10.30
N GLN A 316 2.36 -18.50 9.35
CA GLN A 316 2.66 -17.07 9.43
C GLN A 316 1.59 -16.21 8.76
N GLN A 317 0.87 -16.73 7.77
CA GLN A 317 -0.17 -16.01 7.03
C GLN A 317 -1.34 -16.92 6.67
N VAL A 318 -2.48 -16.30 6.37
CA VAL A 318 -3.66 -16.97 5.83
C VAL A 318 -3.58 -17.03 4.30
N LEU A 319 -3.90 -18.19 3.72
CA LEU A 319 -4.21 -18.32 2.30
C LEU A 319 -5.72 -18.17 2.13
N TRP A 320 -6.16 -17.08 1.50
CA TRP A 320 -7.58 -16.79 1.38
C TRP A 320 -8.22 -17.61 0.27
N LEU A 321 -9.17 -18.46 0.65
CA LEU A 321 -9.98 -19.26 -0.26
C LEU A 321 -11.33 -18.59 -0.53
N TYR A 322 -11.90 -18.80 -1.71
CA TYR A 322 -13.21 -18.28 -2.09
C TYR A 322 -13.99 -19.28 -2.95
N GLY A 323 -15.30 -19.37 -2.71
CA GLY A 323 -16.22 -20.18 -3.51
C GLY A 323 -16.12 -21.69 -3.25
N ASP A 324 -17.04 -22.44 -3.86
CA ASP A 324 -17.16 -23.89 -3.68
C ASP A 324 -15.98 -24.67 -4.28
N ASP A 325 -15.29 -24.07 -5.25
CA ASP A 325 -14.08 -24.61 -5.89
C ASP A 325 -12.79 -24.19 -5.16
N HIS A 326 -12.91 -23.51 -4.01
CA HIS A 326 -11.79 -23.07 -3.17
C HIS A 326 -10.72 -22.29 -3.95
N GLN A 327 -11.14 -21.33 -4.76
CA GLN A 327 -10.22 -20.45 -5.50
C GLN A 327 -9.25 -19.78 -4.55
N ILE A 328 -7.96 -19.89 -4.86
CA ILE A 328 -6.92 -19.16 -4.15
C ILE A 328 -6.96 -17.70 -4.60
N THR A 329 -7.08 -16.79 -3.65
CA THR A 329 -7.22 -15.35 -3.94
C THR A 329 -5.97 -14.55 -3.56
N GLU A 330 -5.61 -14.53 -2.28
CA GLU A 330 -4.56 -13.69 -1.71
C GLU A 330 -3.83 -14.40 -0.56
N VAL A 331 -2.63 -13.91 -0.23
CA VAL A 331 -1.82 -14.36 0.91
C VAL A 331 -1.80 -13.27 1.96
N GLY A 332 -2.64 -13.39 2.99
CA GLY A 332 -2.77 -12.41 4.05
C GLY A 332 -3.22 -11.04 3.53
N THR A 333 -2.28 -10.08 3.46
CA THR A 333 -2.52 -8.73 2.90
C THR A 333 -1.75 -8.46 1.61
N MET A 334 -1.28 -9.53 0.97
CA MET A 334 -0.51 -9.54 -0.27
C MET A 334 -1.29 -10.26 -1.36
N ASN A 335 -1.05 -9.87 -2.61
CA ASN A 335 -1.40 -10.71 -3.75
C ASN A 335 -0.80 -12.11 -3.60
N LEU A 336 -1.49 -13.11 -4.16
CA LEU A 336 -0.88 -14.37 -4.55
C LEU A 336 0.00 -14.18 -5.80
#